data_AF-A0A382X7A7-F1
#
_entry.id   AF-A0A382X7A7-F1
#
_cell.length_a   1.000
_cell.length_b   1.000
_cell.length_c   1.000
_cell.angle_alpha   90.00
_cell.angle_beta   90.00
_cell.angle_gamma   90.00
#
_symmetry.space_group_name_H-M   'P 1'
#
loop_
_entity.id
_entity.type
_entity.pdbx_description
1 polymer ?
#
loop_
_entity_poly.entity_id
_entity_poly.type
_entity_poly.pdbx_seq_one_letter_code
_entity_poly.pdbx_strand_id
1 'polypeptide(L)'
;LIYQENRSLSNLSIISALLIVSCSQNIRKAASVEPKKHNLRTSGIHLSNSEAEQIGNRIWKNECGGTLEGLTSWNKGEYFASLGIGHFIWYHKVQQGPFEESFPKLIQFIASKGMRVPEIARKADCPWNSRAVFIES
;
A
#
# COMPACT_ATOMS: atom_id res chain seq x y z
N LEU A 1 -8.70 58.83 -7.86
CA LEU A 1 -9.95 58.78 -7.08
C LEU A 1 -9.78 57.66 -6.05
N ILE A 2 -8.99 57.79 -4.97
CA ILE A 2 -9.20 58.59 -3.75
C ILE A 2 -10.65 58.56 -3.27
N TYR A 3 -10.94 57.69 -2.29
CA TYR A 3 -11.70 58.00 -1.07
C TYR A 3 -11.39 56.89 -0.04
N GLN A 4 -10.40 57.11 0.81
CA GLN A 4 -10.51 57.46 2.25
C GLN A 4 -10.69 56.25 3.16
N GLU A 5 -10.28 56.22 4.43
CA GLU A 5 -9.21 56.85 5.20
C GLU A 5 -9.29 56.18 6.59
N ASN A 6 -8.15 55.69 7.06
CA ASN A 6 -7.75 55.23 8.39
C ASN A 6 -8.66 55.43 9.63
N ARG A 7 -8.86 54.34 10.39
CA ARG A 7 -8.68 54.27 11.86
C ARG A 7 -8.21 52.86 12.25
N SER A 8 -6.93 52.70 12.62
CA SER A 8 -6.42 52.64 14.00
C SER A 8 -6.81 51.40 14.81
N LEU A 9 -5.96 50.37 14.68
CA LEU A 9 -5.37 49.52 15.73
C LEU A 9 -6.14 49.37 17.06
N SER A 10 -6.71 48.18 17.29
CA SER A 10 -6.34 47.28 18.40
C SER A 10 -7.37 46.16 18.54
N ASN A 11 -6.87 44.95 18.81
CA ASN A 11 -7.62 43.79 19.31
C ASN A 11 -8.56 43.10 18.31
N LEU A 12 -8.03 42.11 17.56
CA LEU A 12 -8.75 40.84 17.34
C LEU A 12 -7.82 39.72 16.83
N SER A 13 -6.58 39.63 17.33
CA SER A 13 -5.73 38.43 17.16
C SER A 13 -6.18 37.23 18.03
N ILE A 14 -7.47 37.14 18.39
CA ILE A 14 -7.96 36.15 19.36
C ILE A 14 -9.00 35.17 18.77
N ILE A 15 -9.45 35.34 17.52
CA ILE A 15 -10.44 34.42 16.90
C ILE A 15 -9.81 33.53 15.81
N SER A 16 -8.68 32.89 16.11
CA SER A 16 -8.23 31.69 15.37
C SER A 16 -7.73 30.56 16.28
N ALA A 17 -7.93 30.67 17.59
CA ALA A 17 -7.45 29.71 18.58
C ALA A 17 -8.58 28.90 19.25
N LEU A 18 -9.68 28.62 18.54
CA LEU A 18 -10.80 27.81 19.06
C LEU A 18 -11.22 26.75 18.03
N LEU A 19 -10.36 25.75 17.79
CA LEU A 19 -10.72 24.44 17.21
C LEU A 19 -9.58 23.38 17.32
N ILE A 20 -8.67 23.48 18.31
CA ILE A 20 -7.67 22.43 18.64
C ILE A 20 -7.75 22.00 20.11
N VAL A 21 -8.96 21.88 20.67
CA VAL A 21 -9.15 21.23 21.98
C VAL A 21 -10.38 20.34 21.95
N SER A 22 -10.28 19.19 21.27
CA SER A 22 -11.17 18.04 21.52
C SER A 22 -10.52 16.69 21.15
N CYS A 23 -9.22 16.54 21.44
CA CYS A 23 -8.57 15.22 21.33
C CYS A 23 -7.52 15.02 22.43
N SER A 24 -7.87 15.27 23.70
CA SER A 24 -6.94 15.02 24.83
C SER A 24 -7.59 14.55 26.13
N GLN A 25 -8.79 13.95 26.10
CA GLN A 25 -9.39 13.37 27.32
C GLN A 25 -10.02 12.00 27.06
N ASN A 26 -9.18 11.01 26.70
CA ASN A 26 -9.48 9.62 27.07
C ASN A 26 -8.26 8.70 27.10
N ILE A 27 -7.13 9.14 27.67
CA ILE A 27 -5.99 8.25 27.98
C ILE A 27 -5.54 8.48 29.42
N ARG A 28 -6.42 8.23 30.39
CA ARG A 28 -6.03 8.04 31.80
C ARG A 28 -6.97 7.06 32.49
N LYS A 29 -6.81 5.77 32.16
CA LYS A 29 -6.97 4.60 33.06
C LYS A 29 -6.74 3.31 32.28
N ALA A 30 -5.46 2.99 32.05
CA ALA A 30 -5.03 1.61 31.98
C ALA A 30 -3.91 1.50 33.02
N ALA A 31 -4.23 0.84 34.13
CA ALA A 31 -3.27 0.49 35.15
C ALA A 31 -2.10 -0.29 34.52
N SER A 32 -0.92 -0.09 35.08
CA SER A 32 0.32 -0.79 34.78
C SER A 32 0.11 -2.29 34.53
N VAL A 33 0.12 -2.68 33.25
CA VAL A 33 0.37 -4.07 32.85
C VAL A 33 1.85 -4.12 32.49
N GLU A 34 2.65 -4.82 33.29
CA GLU A 34 4.03 -5.15 32.93
C GLU A 34 4.04 -5.80 31.53
N PRO A 35 4.98 -5.42 30.66
CA PRO A 35 5.16 -6.13 29.40
C PRO A 35 5.56 -7.57 29.74
N LYS A 36 4.62 -8.51 29.61
CA LYS A 36 4.95 -9.94 29.62
C LYS A 36 6.00 -10.15 28.53
N LYS A 37 7.24 -10.43 28.95
CA LYS A 37 8.29 -10.93 28.08
C LYS A 37 7.80 -12.27 27.50
N HIS A 38 7.11 -12.20 26.38
CA HIS A 38 6.92 -13.37 25.54
C HIS A 38 8.30 -13.73 25.03
N ASN A 39 8.83 -14.82 25.58
CA ASN A 39 10.00 -15.50 25.05
C ASN A 39 9.58 -16.00 23.66
N LEU A 40 9.78 -15.17 22.64
CA LEU A 40 9.52 -15.49 21.24
C LEU A 40 10.52 -16.56 20.84
N ARG A 41 10.26 -17.79 21.28
CA ARG A 41 10.78 -18.95 20.58
C ARG A 41 10.10 -18.92 19.22
N THR A 42 10.89 -18.61 18.19
CA THR A 42 10.54 -18.73 16.78
C THR A 42 10.31 -20.20 16.45
N SER A 43 9.24 -20.74 17.02
CA SER A 43 8.61 -21.96 16.56
C SER A 43 8.15 -21.60 15.15
N GLY A 44 8.78 -22.18 14.13
CA GLY A 44 8.41 -21.91 12.75
C GLY A 44 6.91 -22.08 12.57
N ILE A 45 6.27 -21.16 11.84
CA ILE A 45 4.86 -21.31 11.50
C ILE A 45 4.77 -22.46 10.50
N HIS A 46 4.29 -23.62 10.95
CA HIS A 46 3.97 -24.75 10.09
C HIS A 46 2.49 -24.67 9.72
N LEU A 47 2.22 -24.54 8.42
CA LEU A 47 0.85 -24.55 7.88
C LEU A 47 0.61 -25.87 7.17
N SER A 48 -0.52 -26.51 7.45
CA SER A 48 -1.07 -27.54 6.58
C SER A 48 -1.52 -26.93 5.24
N ASN A 49 -1.69 -27.77 4.22
CA ASN A 49 -2.19 -27.31 2.92
C ASN A 49 -3.57 -26.64 3.03
N SER A 50 -4.46 -27.17 3.88
CA SER A 50 -5.79 -26.61 4.12
C SER A 50 -5.71 -25.22 4.77
N GLU A 51 -4.85 -25.05 5.77
CA GLU A 51 -4.63 -23.75 6.41
C GLU A 51 -4.04 -22.74 5.42
N ALA A 52 -3.06 -23.16 4.62
CA ALA A 52 -2.47 -22.32 3.59
C ALA A 52 -3.52 -21.88 2.55
N GLU A 53 -4.39 -22.78 2.12
CA GLU A 53 -5.48 -22.47 1.19
C GLU A 53 -6.50 -21.49 1.81
N GLN A 54 -6.90 -21.71 3.06
CA GLN A 54 -7.82 -20.80 3.77
C GLN A 54 -7.21 -19.40 3.93
N ILE A 55 -5.93 -19.32 4.29
CA ILE A 55 -5.21 -18.06 4.41
C ILE A 55 -5.13 -17.38 3.03
N GLY A 56 -4.74 -18.11 1.99
CA GLY A 56 -4.66 -17.60 0.62
C GLY A 56 -5.99 -17.04 0.12
N ASN A 57 -7.10 -17.75 0.37
CA ASN A 57 -8.43 -17.30 0.01
C ASN A 57 -8.84 -16.01 0.74
N ARG A 58 -8.43 -15.83 2.00
CA ARG A 58 -8.71 -14.59 2.74
C ARG A 58 -7.87 -13.43 2.21
N ILE A 59 -6.59 -13.67 1.89
CA ILE A 59 -5.73 -12.67 1.26
C ILE A 59 -6.32 -12.26 -0.09
N TRP A 60 -6.68 -13.21 -0.95
CA TRP A 60 -7.28 -12.92 -2.25
C TRP A 60 -8.58 -12.11 -2.15
N LYS A 61 -9.45 -12.43 -1.18
CA LYS A 61 -10.66 -11.63 -0.91
C LYS A 61 -10.35 -10.22 -0.45
N ASN A 62 -9.37 -10.06 0.43
CA ASN A 62 -9.03 -8.75 1.00
C ASN A 62 -8.29 -7.85 0.00
N GLU A 63 -7.38 -8.40 -0.80
CA GLU A 63 -6.50 -7.62 -1.68
C GLU A 63 -7.05 -7.50 -3.11
N CYS A 64 -7.81 -8.49 -3.59
CA CYS A 64 -8.33 -8.54 -4.96
C CYS A 64 -9.86 -8.51 -5.04
N GLY A 65 -10.57 -8.37 -3.92
CA GLY A 65 -12.02 -8.50 -3.88
C GLY A 65 -12.53 -9.92 -4.18
N GLY A 66 -11.63 -10.92 -4.23
CA GLY A 66 -11.97 -12.30 -4.57
C GLY A 66 -12.32 -12.50 -6.05
N THR A 67 -11.88 -11.61 -6.94
CA THR A 67 -12.08 -11.73 -8.38
C THR A 67 -10.78 -12.03 -9.11
N LEU A 68 -10.90 -12.63 -10.30
CA LEU A 68 -9.75 -12.90 -11.16
C LEU A 68 -9.15 -11.58 -11.69
N GLU A 69 -10.01 -10.62 -12.02
CA GLU A 69 -9.64 -9.30 -12.51
C GLU A 69 -8.87 -8.48 -11.46
N GLY A 70 -9.09 -8.75 -10.17
CA GLY A 70 -8.33 -8.10 -9.09
C GLY A 70 -6.90 -8.60 -8.94
N LEU A 71 -6.55 -9.76 -9.50
CA LEU A 71 -5.19 -10.32 -9.42
C LEU A 71 -4.19 -9.52 -10.26
N THR A 72 -4.65 -8.88 -11.34
CA THR A 72 -3.81 -8.05 -12.20
C THR A 72 -4.62 -6.86 -12.69
N SER A 73 -4.19 -5.64 -12.38
CA SER A 73 -4.92 -4.42 -12.75
C SER A 73 -3.94 -3.34 -13.21
N TRP A 74 -4.45 -2.38 -13.99
CA TRP A 74 -3.70 -1.18 -14.35
C TRP A 74 -4.68 0.00 -14.27
N ASN A 75 -4.52 0.87 -13.28
CA ASN A 75 -5.47 1.97 -13.10
C ASN A 75 -5.24 3.08 -14.12
N LYS A 76 -6.30 3.83 -14.41
CA LYS A 76 -6.21 4.95 -15.34
C LYS A 76 -5.31 6.04 -14.74
N GLY A 77 -4.33 6.49 -15.52
CA GLY A 77 -3.37 7.52 -15.11
C GLY A 77 -2.12 7.00 -14.42
N GLU A 78 -2.00 5.68 -14.21
CA GLU A 78 -0.77 5.04 -13.71
C GLU A 78 0.13 4.60 -14.87
N TYR A 79 1.43 4.51 -14.56
CA TYR A 79 2.48 4.08 -15.51
C TYR A 79 2.95 2.65 -15.24
N PHE A 80 2.16 1.85 -14.52
CA PHE A 80 2.54 0.50 -14.11
C PHE A 80 1.31 -0.41 -14.00
N ALA A 81 1.53 -1.71 -14.13
CA ALA A 81 0.55 -2.72 -13.72
C ALA A 81 0.73 -3.02 -12.23
N SER A 82 -0.39 -3.19 -11.52
CA SER A 82 -0.48 -3.65 -10.14
C SER A 82 -0.88 -5.13 -10.10
N LEU A 83 -0.17 -5.91 -9.29
CA LEU A 83 -0.36 -7.36 -9.18
C LEU A 83 -0.87 -7.70 -7.75
N GLY A 84 -2.12 -8.14 -7.71
CA GLY A 84 -3.07 -8.00 -6.60
C GLY A 84 -2.84 -8.81 -5.34
N ILE A 85 -1.79 -9.62 -5.21
CA ILE A 85 -1.51 -10.36 -3.96
C ILE A 85 -0.57 -9.57 -3.01
N GLY A 86 -0.19 -8.35 -3.36
CA GLY A 86 0.63 -7.49 -2.50
C GLY A 86 0.98 -6.14 -3.10
N HIS A 87 0.12 -5.61 -3.99
CA HIS A 87 0.33 -4.33 -4.67
C HIS A 87 1.72 -4.22 -5.34
N PHE A 88 2.18 -5.30 -5.97
CA PHE A 88 3.48 -5.28 -6.62
C PHE A 88 3.43 -4.41 -7.87
N ILE A 89 4.38 -3.49 -7.96
CA ILE A 89 4.50 -2.52 -9.05
C ILE A 89 5.48 -3.07 -10.08
N TRP A 90 5.07 -3.05 -11.35
CA TRP A 90 5.91 -3.40 -12.48
C TRP A 90 5.85 -2.29 -13.55
N TYR A 91 6.94 -1.53 -13.67
CA TYR A 91 7.04 -0.44 -14.63
C TYR A 91 7.38 -0.96 -16.02
N HIS A 92 6.89 -0.25 -17.03
CA HIS A 92 7.32 -0.51 -18.39
C HIS A 92 8.62 0.25 -18.69
N LYS A 93 9.34 -0.24 -19.72
CA LYS A 93 10.67 0.27 -20.07
C LYS A 93 10.73 1.77 -20.36
N VAL A 94 9.65 2.32 -20.93
CA VAL A 94 9.63 3.68 -21.49
C VAL A 94 9.34 4.75 -20.44
N GLN A 95 8.58 4.43 -19.39
CA GLN A 95 8.18 5.40 -18.39
C GLN A 95 8.18 4.79 -17.00
N GLN A 96 8.86 5.47 -16.09
CA GLN A 96 8.94 5.13 -14.68
C GLN A 96 8.07 6.09 -13.88
N GLY A 97 7.66 5.65 -12.70
CA GLY A 97 6.89 6.45 -11.75
C GLY A 97 7.66 6.77 -10.48
N PRO A 98 7.03 7.50 -9.55
CA PRO A 98 7.68 7.92 -8.30
C PRO A 98 7.75 6.80 -7.25
N PHE A 99 7.12 5.64 -7.50
CA PHE A 99 7.03 4.55 -6.52
C PHE A 99 8.16 3.55 -6.73
N GLU A 100 8.43 2.77 -5.69
CA GLU A 100 9.43 1.72 -5.75
C GLU A 100 8.91 0.52 -6.56
N GLU A 101 9.69 0.11 -7.55
CA GLU A 101 9.40 -1.12 -8.29
C GLU A 101 9.67 -2.35 -7.43
N SER A 102 8.64 -3.18 -7.25
CA SER A 102 8.67 -4.30 -6.29
C SER A 102 8.41 -5.66 -6.93
N PHE A 103 7.78 -5.72 -8.11
CA PHE A 103 7.49 -7.00 -8.75
C PHE A 103 8.74 -7.80 -9.15
N PRO A 104 9.77 -7.20 -9.80
CA PRO A 104 10.99 -7.95 -10.13
C PRO A 104 11.69 -8.52 -8.89
N LYS A 105 11.62 -7.81 -7.76
CA LYS A 105 12.19 -8.26 -6.46
C LYS A 105 11.44 -9.48 -5.93
N LEU A 106 10.11 -9.49 -6.01
CA LEU A 106 9.30 -10.66 -5.69
C LEU A 106 9.69 -11.86 -6.55
N ILE A 107 9.82 -11.67 -7.86
CA ILE A 107 10.18 -12.73 -8.79
C ILE A 107 11.55 -13.32 -8.46
N GLN A 108 12.54 -12.46 -8.18
CA GLN A 108 13.87 -12.90 -7.77
C GLN A 108 13.81 -13.72 -6.46
N PHE A 109 13.00 -13.29 -5.49
CA PHE A 109 12.81 -14.04 -4.26
C PHE A 109 12.19 -15.41 -4.52
N ILE A 110 11.09 -15.50 -5.28
CA ILE A 110 10.42 -16.77 -5.62
C ILE A 110 11.41 -17.72 -6.33
N ALA A 111 12.16 -17.20 -7.31
CA ALA A 111 13.17 -17.97 -8.02
C ALA A 111 14.29 -18.48 -7.08
N SER A 112 14.74 -17.66 -6.13
CA SER A 112 15.75 -18.07 -5.13
C SER A 112 15.29 -19.19 -4.19
N LYS A 113 13.97 -19.41 -4.08
CA LYS A 113 13.38 -20.53 -3.34
C LYS A 113 13.26 -21.81 -4.17
N GLY A 114 13.78 -21.81 -5.41
CA GLY A 114 13.71 -22.95 -6.32
C GLY A 114 12.34 -23.15 -6.96
N MET A 115 11.44 -22.18 -6.81
CA MET A 115 10.10 -22.24 -7.39
C MET A 115 10.13 -21.82 -8.87
N ARG A 116 9.35 -22.51 -9.70
CA ARG A 116 9.26 -22.19 -11.13
C ARG A 116 8.51 -20.88 -11.32
N VAL A 117 9.14 -19.94 -12.02
CA VAL A 117 8.53 -18.66 -12.42
C VAL A 117 8.19 -18.67 -13.91
N PRO A 118 6.99 -18.20 -14.32
CA PRO A 118 6.64 -17.98 -15.73
C PRO A 118 7.68 -17.12 -16.47
N GLU A 119 7.91 -17.40 -17.74
CA GLU A 119 8.92 -16.68 -18.53
C GLU A 119 8.61 -15.18 -18.64
N ILE A 120 7.33 -14.81 -18.80
CA ILE A 120 6.90 -13.41 -18.86
C ILE A 120 7.35 -12.63 -17.64
N ALA A 121 7.21 -13.21 -16.44
CA ALA A 121 7.56 -12.58 -15.17
C ALA A 121 9.08 -12.47 -14.93
N ARG A 122 9.90 -13.16 -15.72
CA ARG A 122 11.37 -13.05 -15.65
C ARG A 122 11.93 -11.85 -16.42
N LYS A 123 11.09 -11.15 -17.20
CA LYS A 123 11.48 -9.90 -17.86
C LYS A 123 11.76 -8.84 -16.80
N ALA A 124 12.78 -8.01 -17.03
CA ALA A 124 13.09 -6.89 -16.14
C ALA A 124 11.93 -5.88 -16.14
N ASP A 125 11.53 -5.44 -17.33
CA ASP A 125 10.44 -4.49 -17.52
C ASP A 125 9.10 -5.19 -17.78
N CYS A 126 8.02 -4.52 -17.38
CA CYS A 126 6.66 -4.88 -17.73
C CYS A 126 6.53 -4.98 -19.26
N PRO A 127 6.05 -6.11 -19.80
CA PRO A 127 6.06 -6.36 -21.24
C PRO A 127 5.05 -5.49 -22.00
N TRP A 128 4.07 -4.94 -21.30
CA TRP A 128 3.06 -4.06 -21.86
C TRP A 128 3.54 -2.61 -21.75
N ASN A 129 3.69 -1.95 -22.90
CA ASN A 129 4.13 -0.55 -22.97
C ASN A 129 3.05 0.47 -22.63
N SER A 130 1.79 0.04 -22.48
CA SER A 130 0.67 0.90 -22.08
C SER A 130 -0.46 0.08 -21.49
N ARG A 131 -1.33 0.77 -20.74
CA ARG A 131 -2.59 0.21 -20.22
C ARG A 131 -3.49 -0.37 -21.30
N ALA A 132 -3.54 0.24 -22.49
CA ALA A 132 -4.40 -0.24 -23.58
C ALA A 132 -3.96 -1.64 -24.04
N VAL A 133 -2.65 -1.81 -24.28
CA VAL A 133 -2.09 -3.11 -24.69
C VAL A 133 -2.24 -4.16 -23.58
N PHE A 134 -2.17 -3.75 -22.30
CA PHE A 134 -2.41 -4.63 -21.16
C PHE A 134 -3.85 -5.17 -21.08
N ILE A 135 -4.84 -4.37 -21.48
CA ILE A 135 -6.26 -4.78 -21.42
C ILE A 135 -6.65 -5.64 -22.62
N GLU A 136 -5.97 -5.47 -23.76
CA GLU A 136 -6.23 -6.21 -25.00
C GLU A 136 -5.58 -7.60 -25.05
N SER A 137 -4.63 -7.89 -24.14
CA SER A 137 -3.90 -9.16 -24.06
C SER A 137 -4.58 -10.20 -23.19
#